data_AF-A0A231HDJ0-F1
#
_entry.id   AF-A0A231HDJ0-F1
#
_cell.length_a   1.000
_cell.length_b   1.000
_cell.length_c   1.000
_cell.angle_alpha   90.00
_cell.angle_beta   90.00
_cell.angle_gamma   90.00
#
_symmetry.space_group_name_H-M   'P 1'
#
loop_
_entity.id
_entity.type
_entity.pdbx_description
1 polymer ?
#
loop_
_entity_poly.entity_id
_entity_poly.type
_entity_poly.pdbx_seq_one_letter_code
_entity_poly.pdbx_strand_id
1 'polypeptide(L)'
;MELAGPPPRADPGPVCDRLTVRQREVLALLLTGLSNAEIADRLVVSVSTVKCHVRAILRAGGAVNRAEAIARLSRSVAPRRYDNVL
;
A
#
# COMPACT_ATOMS: atom_id res chain seq x y z
N MET A 1 22.35 7.52 36.90
CA MET A 1 22.53 7.74 35.45
C MET A 1 21.70 6.69 34.74
N GLU A 2 20.43 6.97 34.52
CA GLU A 2 19.53 6.06 33.78
C GLU A 2 19.79 6.31 32.29
N LEU A 3 20.42 5.36 31.61
CA LEU A 3 20.59 5.37 30.17
C LEU A 3 19.21 5.12 29.55
N ALA A 4 18.46 6.19 29.27
CA ALA A 4 17.28 6.11 28.42
C ALA A 4 17.70 5.45 27.11
N GLY A 5 17.24 4.23 26.88
CA GLY A 5 17.44 3.52 25.62
C GLY A 5 16.97 4.40 24.46
N PRO A 6 17.54 4.23 23.25
CA PRO A 6 17.10 4.99 22.09
C PRO A 6 15.57 4.87 21.99
N PRO A 7 14.83 5.98 21.77
CA PRO A 7 13.38 5.92 21.66
C PRO A 7 13.04 4.82 20.66
N PRO A 8 12.01 3.98 20.93
CA PRO A 8 11.59 2.98 19.95
C PRO A 8 11.50 3.70 18.62
N ARG A 9 12.37 3.32 17.67
CA ARG A 9 12.33 3.89 16.33
C ARG A 9 10.89 3.75 15.94
N ALA A 10 10.18 4.86 15.79
CA ALA A 10 8.77 4.83 15.46
C ALA A 10 8.67 3.97 14.21
N ASP A 11 8.25 2.71 14.38
CA ASP A 11 8.04 1.83 13.26
C ASP A 11 7.05 2.62 12.41
N PRO A 12 7.44 3.03 11.19
CA PRO A 12 6.54 3.79 10.35
C PRO A 12 5.31 2.90 10.24
N GLY A 13 4.19 3.34 10.83
CA GLY A 13 2.96 2.55 10.90
C GLY A 13 2.67 1.91 9.55
N PRO A 14 1.99 0.76 9.52
CA PRO A 14 1.89 -0.08 8.33
C PRO A 14 1.61 0.78 7.10
N VAL A 15 2.37 0.60 6.01
CA VAL A 15 2.33 1.50 4.83
C VAL A 15 0.90 1.81 4.36
N CYS A 16 -0.03 0.87 4.56
CA CYS A 16 -1.47 1.06 4.38
C CYS A 16 -2.05 2.32 5.02
N ASP A 17 -1.56 2.76 6.18
CA ASP A 17 -2.03 3.95 6.91
C ASP A 17 -1.59 5.26 6.23
N ARG A 18 -0.57 5.20 5.36
CA ARG A 18 -0.11 6.33 4.54
C ARG A 18 -0.81 6.43 3.19
N LEU A 19 -1.62 5.44 2.84
CA LEU A 19 -2.31 5.38 1.56
C LEU A 19 -3.73 5.95 1.68
N THR A 20 -4.11 6.80 0.74
CA THR A 20 -5.51 7.23 0.58
C THR A 20 -6.40 6.02 0.26
N VAL A 21 -7.72 6.18 0.43
CA VAL A 21 -8.69 5.11 0.11
C VAL A 21 -8.49 4.59 -1.31
N ARG A 22 -8.41 5.49 -2.30
CA ARG A 22 -8.17 5.08 -3.71
C ARG A 22 -6.82 4.44 -3.94
N GLN A 23 -5.76 4.87 -3.24
CA GLN A 23 -4.46 4.22 -3.34
C GLN A 23 -4.48 2.79 -2.78
N ARG A 24 -5.24 2.54 -1.70
CA ARG A 24 -5.40 1.19 -1.15
C ARG A 24 -6.14 0.26 -2.10
N GLU A 25 -7.19 0.74 -2.76
CA GLU A 25 -7.90 -0.05 -3.77
C GLU A 25 -7.02 -0.37 -4.97
N VAL A 26 -6.27 0.62 -5.49
CA VAL A 26 -5.30 0.39 -6.56
C VAL A 26 -4.24 -0.61 -6.12
N LEU A 27 -3.71 -0.49 -4.90
CA LEU A 27 -2.75 -1.45 -4.35
C LEU A 27 -3.34 -2.87 -4.28
N ALA A 28 -4.58 -3.03 -3.82
CA ALA A 28 -5.23 -4.33 -3.74
C ALA A 28 -5.30 -5.02 -5.11
N LEU A 29 -5.73 -4.29 -6.14
CA LEU A 29 -5.77 -4.82 -7.52
C LEU A 29 -4.36 -5.07 -8.08
N LEU A 30 -3.39 -4.21 -7.74
CA LEU A 30 -2.00 -4.38 -8.15
C LEU A 30 -1.38 -5.66 -7.58
N LEU A 31 -1.68 -5.99 -6.31
CA LEU A 31 -1.25 -7.23 -5.64
C LEU A 31 -1.86 -8.49 -6.26
N THR A 32 -3.04 -8.40 -6.89
CA THR A 32 -3.63 -9.51 -7.65
C THR A 32 -3.01 -9.73 -9.04
N GLY A 33 -2.05 -8.90 -9.44
CA GLY A 33 -1.33 -9.04 -10.71
C GLY A 33 -1.89 -8.22 -11.88
N LEU A 34 -3.00 -7.49 -11.68
CA LEU A 34 -3.64 -6.72 -12.76
C LEU A 34 -2.74 -5.60 -13.30
N SER A 35 -2.72 -5.45 -14.61
CA SER A 35 -2.07 -4.33 -15.31
C SER A 35 -2.76 -3.00 -15.03
N ASN A 36 -2.09 -1.88 -15.32
CA ASN A 36 -2.69 -0.56 -15.11
C ASN A 36 -3.92 -0.32 -15.98
N ALA A 37 -4.03 -1.00 -17.14
CA ALA A 37 -5.20 -0.93 -18.01
C ALA A 37 -6.38 -1.65 -17.36
N GLU A 38 -6.20 -2.89 -16.90
CA GLU A 38 -7.25 -3.66 -16.23
C GLU A 38 -7.72 -2.99 -14.93
N ILE A 39 -6.79 -2.36 -14.18
CA ILE A 39 -7.14 -1.56 -12.99
C ILE A 39 -7.96 -0.33 -13.39
N ALA A 40 -7.60 0.34 -14.49
CA ALA A 40 -8.30 1.52 -14.97
C ALA A 40 -9.74 1.18 -15.38
N ASP A 41 -9.91 0.08 -16.11
CA ASP A 41 -11.22 -0.42 -16.53
C ASP A 41 -12.08 -0.78 -15.31
N ARG A 42 -11.51 -1.48 -14.33
CA ARG A 42 -12.24 -1.92 -13.14
C ARG A 42 -12.63 -0.79 -12.19
N LEU A 43 -11.82 0.27 -12.13
CA LEU A 43 -12.09 1.45 -11.31
C LEU A 43 -12.82 2.56 -12.08
N VAL A 44 -13.09 2.36 -13.38
CA VAL A 44 -13.73 3.33 -14.28
C VAL A 44 -12.99 4.68 -14.27
N VAL A 45 -11.67 4.64 -14.47
CA VAL A 45 -10.79 5.81 -14.53
C VAL A 45 -9.81 5.70 -15.71
N SER A 46 -9.05 6.75 -15.99
CA SER A 46 -8.01 6.68 -17.02
C SER A 46 -6.78 5.86 -16.56
N VAL A 47 -6.08 5.23 -17.50
CA VAL A 47 -4.78 4.57 -17.24
C VAL A 47 -3.76 5.56 -16.66
N SER A 48 -3.80 6.83 -17.06
CA SER A 48 -2.95 7.89 -16.52
C SER A 48 -3.24 8.15 -15.04
N THR A 49 -4.52 8.12 -14.64
CA THR A 49 -4.95 8.23 -13.23
C THR A 49 -4.38 7.07 -12.41
N VAL A 50 -4.47 5.83 -12.92
CA VAL A 50 -3.87 4.66 -12.26
C VAL A 50 -2.36 4.82 -12.14
N LYS A 51 -1.66 5.24 -13.20
CA LYS A 51 -0.19 5.49 -13.15
C LYS A 51 0.18 6.50 -12.05
N CYS A 52 -0.60 7.56 -11.86
CA CYS A 52 -0.40 8.52 -10.77
C CYS A 52 -0.55 7.87 -9.40
N HIS A 53 -1.61 7.07 -9.19
CA HIS A 53 -1.78 6.33 -7.93
C HIS A 53 -0.65 5.32 -7.69
N VAL A 54 -0.23 4.57 -8.71
CA VAL A 54 0.90 3.63 -8.60
C VAL A 54 2.18 4.36 -8.18
N ARG A 55 2.50 5.52 -8.78
CA ARG A 55 3.67 6.32 -8.35
C ARG A 55 3.59 6.74 -6.89
N ALA A 56 2.41 7.13 -6.40
CA ALA A 56 2.22 7.48 -4.99
C ALA A 56 2.40 6.27 -4.07
N ILE A 57 1.89 5.10 -4.46
CA ILE A 57 2.04 3.83 -3.73
C ILE A 57 3.51 3.41 -3.66
N LEU A 58 4.25 3.50 -4.78
CA LEU A 58 5.68 3.21 -4.83
C LEU A 58 6.45 4.08 -3.81
N ARG A 59 6.16 5.39 -3.82
CA ARG A 59 6.77 6.35 -2.86
C ARG A 59 6.40 6.01 -1.41
N ALA A 60 5.13 5.72 -1.12
CA ALA A 60 4.68 5.40 0.22
C ALA A 60 5.26 4.07 0.76
N GLY A 61 5.43 3.08 -0.12
CA GLY A 61 6.02 1.78 0.20
C GLY A 61 7.54 1.71 0.12
N GLY A 62 8.21 2.82 -0.25
CA GLY A 62 9.66 2.85 -0.43
C GLY A 62 10.15 1.87 -1.51
N ALA A 63 9.34 1.66 -2.56
CA ALA A 63 9.66 0.78 -3.68
C ALA A 63 10.01 1.61 -4.92
N VAL A 64 11.00 1.17 -5.69
CA VAL A 64 11.40 1.84 -6.94
C VAL A 64 10.64 1.33 -8.15
N ASN A 65 10.04 0.13 -8.05
CA ASN A 65 9.28 -0.47 -9.13
C ASN A 65 8.10 -1.30 -8.62
N ARG A 66 7.25 -1.72 -9.57
CA ARG A 66 6.04 -2.51 -9.30
C ARG A 66 6.33 -3.81 -8.55
N ALA A 67 7.34 -4.57 -9.01
CA ALA A 67 7.66 -5.87 -8.43
C ALA A 67 8.12 -5.72 -6.97
N GLU A 68 8.94 -4.71 -6.70
CA GLU A 68 9.38 -4.39 -5.35
C GLU A 68 8.22 -3.94 -4.44
N ALA A 69 7.29 -3.14 -4.97
CA ALA A 69 6.10 -2.76 -4.22
C ALA A 69 5.24 -3.97 -3.86
N ILE A 70 5.04 -4.90 -4.80
CA ILE A 70 4.33 -6.15 -4.54
C ILE A 70 5.05 -6.95 -3.44
N ALA A 71 6.37 -7.13 -3.54
CA ALA A 71 7.16 -7.93 -2.60
C ALA A 71 7.21 -7.34 -1.17
N ARG A 72 7.20 -6.01 -1.06
CA ARG A 72 7.21 -5.29 0.23
C ARG A 72 5.81 -5.20 0.85
N LEU A 73 4.80 -4.89 0.04
CA LEU A 73 3.46 -4.58 0.54
C LEU A 73 2.57 -5.82 0.69
N SER A 74 2.85 -6.92 0.00
CA SER A 74 2.13 -8.19 0.20
C SER A 74 2.23 -8.72 1.63
N ARG A 75 3.34 -8.46 2.33
CA ARG A 75 3.55 -8.84 3.73
C ARG A 75 2.82 -7.94 4.73
N SER A 76 2.36 -6.76 4.30
CA SER A 76 1.74 -5.74 5.15
C SER A 76 0.21 -5.73 5.04
N VAL A 77 -0.37 -6.45 4.07
CA VAL A 77 -1.83 -6.66 3.98
C VAL A 77 -2.18 -7.87 4.85
N ALA A 78 -2.08 -7.70 6.18
CA ALA A 78 -2.85 -8.56 7.06
C ALA A 78 -4.34 -8.29 6.81
N PRO A 79 -5.20 -9.31 6.72
CA PRO A 79 -6.64 -9.07 6.68
C PRO A 79 -6.99 -8.27 7.92
N ARG A 80 -7.60 -7.08 7.76
CA ARG A 80 -8.33 -6.46 8.87
C ARG A 80 -9.34 -7.51 9.31
N ARG A 81 -9.08 -8.15 10.45
CA ARG A 81 -10.10 -8.91 11.16
C ARG A 81 -11.23 -7.91 11.35
N TYR A 82 -12.31 -8.09 10.60
CA TYR A 82 -13.59 -7.67 11.10
C TYR A 82 -13.82 -8.60 12.29
N ASP A 83 -13.43 -8.14 13.49
CA ASP A 83 -13.92 -8.70 14.74
C ASP A 83 -15.44 -8.58 14.66
N ASN A 84 -16.06 -9.71 14.32
CA ASN A 84 -17.47 -9.85 14.14
C ASN A 84 -18.10 -9.66 15.54
N VAL A 85 -18.77 -8.53 15.73
CA VAL A 85 -19.66 -8.33 16.87
C VAL A 85 -20.81 -9.32 16.70
N LEU A 86 -20.85 -10.34 17.56
CA LEU A 86 -22.05 -11.05 17.99
C LEU A 86 -22.01 -11.17 19.50
#